data_AF-A0A929YJ52-F1
#
_entry.id   AF-A0A929YJ52-F1
#
_cell.length_a   1.000
_cell.length_b   1.000
_cell.length_c   1.000
_cell.angle_alpha   90.00
_cell.angle_beta   90.00
_cell.angle_gamma   90.00
#
_symmetry.space_group_name_H-M   'P 1'
#
loop_
_entity.id
_entity.type
_entity.pdbx_description
1 polymer ?
#
loop_
_entity_poly.entity_id
_entity_poly.type
_entity_poly.pdbx_seq_one_letter_code
_entity_poly.pdbx_strand_id
1 'polypeptide(L)'
;MARTKEELLEKLAEDVVEMEDEDVVVTAKEYLDAGYPAMEGLMNGLVKGMSKAGELFDAEEYFVTDVLLCSDAMYAGVDVFKPYLPKEDSGRKVPKAVIGVVEGDTHDIGKNLVKILMDTNGFEMFDLGRDVPLEQFVDKAEEVGADIIAMSTLMTPTMGGMRRVIEILKERGIRDKYTVMVGGSPISQKFADE
;
A
#
# COMPACT_ATOMS: atom_id res chain seq x y z
N MET A 1 20.14 18.47 -22.00
CA MET A 1 19.16 17.62 -22.72
C MET A 1 18.10 17.24 -21.70
N ALA A 2 16.83 17.12 -22.10
CA ALA A 2 15.82 16.59 -21.18
C ALA A 2 16.18 15.13 -20.84
N ARG A 3 16.05 14.75 -19.56
CA ARG A 3 16.30 13.38 -19.13
C ARG A 3 15.33 12.41 -19.82
N THR A 4 15.79 11.19 -20.08
CA THR A 4 14.93 10.12 -20.60
C THR A 4 13.96 9.64 -19.51
N LYS A 5 12.94 8.89 -19.92
CA LYS A 5 11.98 8.29 -18.98
C LYS A 5 12.71 7.37 -18.00
N GLU A 6 13.60 6.54 -18.50
CA GLU A 6 14.37 5.57 -17.72
C GLU A 6 15.28 6.27 -16.72
N GLU A 7 15.94 7.36 -17.13
CA GLU A 7 16.77 8.19 -16.25
C GLU A 7 15.95 8.82 -15.12
N LEU A 8 14.72 9.27 -15.39
CA LEU A 8 13.84 9.83 -14.36
C LEU A 8 13.31 8.76 -13.40
N LEU A 9 12.99 7.56 -13.90
CA LEU A 9 12.58 6.44 -13.05
C LEU A 9 13.73 5.98 -12.13
N GLU A 10 14.94 5.90 -12.67
CA GLU A 10 16.13 5.57 -11.89
C GLU A 10 16.43 6.65 -10.86
N LYS A 11 16.34 7.93 -11.25
CA LYS A 11 16.51 9.05 -10.33
C LYS A 11 15.46 9.06 -9.22
N LEU A 12 14.19 8.79 -9.52
CA LEU A 12 13.15 8.65 -8.48
C LEU A 12 13.49 7.54 -7.47
N ALA A 13 14.04 6.42 -7.93
CA ALA A 13 14.45 5.35 -7.05
C ALA A 13 15.68 5.73 -6.22
N GLU A 14 16.65 6.41 -6.83
CA GLU A 14 17.87 6.91 -6.17
C GLU A 14 17.53 7.97 -5.12
N ASP A 15 16.73 8.98 -5.45
CA ASP A 15 16.30 10.04 -4.54
C ASP A 15 15.58 9.46 -3.29
N VAL A 16 14.81 8.37 -3.45
CA VAL A 16 14.20 7.63 -2.32
C VAL A 16 15.25 6.93 -1.46
N VAL A 17 16.22 6.25 -2.08
CA VAL A 17 17.29 5.53 -1.37
C VAL A 17 18.19 6.51 -0.61
N GLU A 18 18.51 7.66 -1.20
CA GLU A 18 19.32 8.71 -0.59
C GLU A 18 18.56 9.58 0.41
N MET A 19 17.26 9.31 0.65
CA MET A 19 16.42 10.02 1.63
C MET A 19 16.18 11.50 1.30
N GLU A 20 16.23 11.88 0.03
CA GLU A 20 16.10 13.26 -0.45
C GLU A 20 14.65 13.56 -0.87
N ASP A 21 13.78 13.84 0.11
CA ASP A 21 12.35 14.06 -0.09
C ASP A 21 12.02 15.26 -1.01
N GLU A 22 12.77 16.36 -0.89
CA GLU A 22 12.64 17.52 -1.77
C GLU A 22 12.97 17.17 -3.23
N ASP A 23 14.04 16.39 -3.46
CA ASP A 23 14.46 15.97 -4.80
C ASP A 23 13.48 14.98 -5.41
N VAL A 24 12.92 14.04 -4.63
CA VAL A 24 11.84 13.15 -5.09
C VAL A 24 10.68 13.98 -5.66
N VAL A 25 10.27 15.04 -4.97
CA VAL A 25 9.17 15.91 -5.42
C VAL A 25 9.53 16.63 -6.73
N VAL A 26 10.77 17.10 -6.87
CA VAL A 26 11.24 17.76 -8.10
C VAL A 26 11.26 16.77 -9.26
N THR A 27 11.86 15.60 -9.07
CA THR A 27 11.96 14.55 -10.10
C THR A 27 10.58 14.02 -10.49
N ALA A 28 9.65 13.87 -9.54
CA ALA A 28 8.29 13.42 -9.82
C ALA A 28 7.51 14.43 -10.67
N LYS A 29 7.70 15.74 -10.42
CA LYS A 29 7.11 16.81 -11.26
C LYS A 29 7.73 16.81 -12.65
N GLU A 30 9.05 16.69 -12.76
CA GLU A 30 9.74 16.60 -14.06
C GLU A 30 9.23 15.40 -14.88
N TYR A 31 9.01 14.26 -14.23
CA TYR A 31 8.44 13.06 -14.85
C TYR A 31 7.01 13.28 -15.39
N LEU A 32 6.16 13.98 -14.63
CA LEU A 32 4.80 14.32 -15.05
C LEU A 32 4.80 15.37 -16.18
N ASP A 33 5.65 16.39 -16.10
CA ASP A 33 5.77 17.44 -17.10
C ASP A 33 6.25 16.90 -18.46
N ALA A 34 7.05 15.82 -18.44
CA ALA A 34 7.44 15.08 -19.64
C ALA A 34 6.30 14.22 -20.23
N GLY A 35 5.13 14.15 -19.58
CA GLY A 35 3.94 13.46 -20.06
C GLY A 35 3.91 11.95 -19.79
N TYR A 36 4.74 11.46 -18.87
CA TYR A 36 4.80 10.04 -18.55
C TYR A 36 3.71 9.60 -17.54
N PRO A 37 3.28 8.33 -17.56
CA PRO A 37 2.18 7.86 -16.70
C PRO A 37 2.55 7.83 -15.21
N ALA A 38 1.79 8.54 -14.37
CA ALA A 38 2.02 8.62 -12.92
C ALA A 38 2.14 7.25 -12.23
N MET A 39 1.31 6.28 -12.65
CA MET A 39 1.32 4.91 -12.13
C MET A 39 2.68 4.23 -12.34
N GLU A 40 3.33 4.49 -13.46
CA GLU A 40 4.64 3.92 -13.76
C GLU A 40 5.76 4.59 -12.96
N GLY A 41 5.71 5.91 -12.78
CA GLY A 41 6.61 6.65 -11.88
C GLY A 41 6.53 6.14 -10.44
N LEU A 42 5.32 5.87 -9.96
CA LEU A 42 5.08 5.29 -8.65
C LEU A 42 5.68 3.88 -8.53
N MET A 43 5.32 2.96 -9.44
CA MET A 43 5.68 1.54 -9.31
C MET A 43 7.15 1.26 -9.66
N ASN A 44 7.67 1.88 -10.72
CA ASN A 44 9.02 1.61 -11.24
C ASN A 44 10.06 2.62 -10.76
N GLY A 45 9.65 3.72 -10.13
CA GLY A 45 10.52 4.69 -9.46
C GLY A 45 10.45 4.54 -7.95
N LEU A 46 9.40 5.08 -7.33
CA LEU A 46 9.29 5.19 -5.87
C LEU A 46 9.29 3.85 -5.15
N VAL A 47 8.43 2.91 -5.56
CA VAL A 47 8.34 1.56 -4.96
C VAL A 47 9.62 0.76 -5.20
N LYS A 48 10.27 0.96 -6.34
CA LYS A 48 11.57 0.36 -6.63
C LYS A 48 12.66 0.88 -5.68
N GLY A 49 12.70 2.19 -5.42
CA GLY A 49 13.61 2.79 -4.43
C GLY A 49 13.38 2.22 -3.03
N MET A 50 12.12 2.15 -2.59
CA MET A 50 11.79 1.58 -1.28
C MET A 50 12.15 0.09 -1.17
N SER A 51 11.97 -0.67 -2.25
CA SER A 51 12.40 -2.08 -2.30
C SER A 51 13.91 -2.18 -2.13
N LYS A 52 14.67 -1.28 -2.75
CA LYS A 52 16.13 -1.23 -2.63
C LYS A 52 16.57 -0.85 -1.20
N ALA A 53 15.91 0.10 -0.56
CA ALA A 53 16.16 0.43 0.84
C ALA A 53 15.92 -0.78 1.76
N GLY A 54 14.91 -1.61 1.47
CA GLY A 54 14.69 -2.89 2.15
C GLY A 54 15.86 -3.86 1.98
N GLU A 55 16.39 -4.01 0.77
CA GLU A 55 17.58 -4.85 0.52
C GLU A 55 18.82 -4.35 1.28
N LEU A 56 19.01 -3.02 1.37
CA LEU A 56 20.12 -2.42 2.10
C LEU A 56 19.98 -2.61 3.62
N PHE A 57 18.75 -2.56 4.14
CA PHE A 57 18.46 -2.89 5.53
C PHE A 57 18.75 -4.37 5.84
N ASP A 58 18.31 -5.28 4.97
CA ASP A 58 18.57 -6.73 5.10
C ASP A 58 20.07 -7.06 5.01
N ALA A 59 20.83 -6.24 4.26
CA ALA A 59 22.29 -6.33 4.16
C ALA A 59 23.04 -5.66 5.33
N GLU A 60 22.32 -5.16 6.35
CA GLU A 60 22.87 -4.41 7.49
C GLU A 60 23.60 -3.11 7.09
N GLU A 61 23.33 -2.57 5.89
CA GLU A 61 23.88 -1.30 5.41
C GLU A 61 23.04 -0.11 5.88
N TYR A 62 21.72 -0.30 6.02
CA TYR A 62 20.79 0.69 6.57
C TYR A 62 20.31 0.31 7.96
N PHE A 63 20.07 1.32 8.79
CA PHE A 63 19.39 1.20 10.06
C PHE A 63 17.89 1.48 9.90
N VAL A 64 17.13 1.17 10.95
CA VAL A 64 15.68 1.44 11.00
C VAL A 64 15.38 2.92 10.73
N THR A 65 16.22 3.85 11.21
CA THR A 65 16.06 5.29 10.97
C THR A 65 16.16 5.65 9.48
N ASP A 66 17.05 5.00 8.75
CA ASP A 66 17.27 5.29 7.33
C ASP A 66 16.08 4.82 6.49
N VAL A 67 15.54 3.64 6.81
CA VAL A 67 14.31 3.12 6.18
C VAL A 67 13.10 4.03 6.43
N LEU A 68 13.01 4.64 7.63
CA LEU A 68 11.95 5.60 7.94
C LEU A 68 12.06 6.86 7.07
N LEU A 69 13.28 7.39 6.89
CA LEU A 69 13.51 8.55 6.03
C LEU A 69 13.25 8.23 4.54
N CYS A 70 13.65 7.03 4.09
CA CYS A 70 13.30 6.54 2.74
C CYS A 70 11.78 6.49 2.53
N SER A 71 11.05 6.04 3.57
CA SER A 71 9.58 6.01 3.55
C SER A 71 9.00 7.42 3.42
N ASP A 72 9.51 8.40 4.17
CA ASP A 72 9.06 9.79 4.09
C ASP A 72 9.30 10.38 2.70
N ALA A 73 10.50 10.17 2.12
CA ALA A 73 10.82 10.59 0.75
C ALA A 73 9.90 9.93 -0.29
N MET A 74 9.65 8.63 -0.17
CA MET A 74 8.71 7.90 -1.02
C MET A 74 7.29 8.49 -0.93
N TYR A 75 6.78 8.78 0.28
CA TYR A 75 5.45 9.36 0.46
C TYR A 75 5.34 10.76 -0.16
N ALA A 76 6.39 11.58 -0.08
CA ALA A 76 6.43 12.88 -0.74
C ALA A 76 6.20 12.75 -2.26
N GLY A 77 6.82 11.75 -2.90
CA GLY A 77 6.59 11.43 -4.31
C GLY A 77 5.19 10.90 -4.61
N VAL A 78 4.64 10.04 -3.73
CA VAL A 78 3.28 9.50 -3.87
C VAL A 78 2.25 10.63 -3.89
N ASP A 79 2.40 11.64 -3.02
CA ASP A 79 1.51 12.80 -2.97
C ASP A 79 1.54 13.64 -4.26
N VAL A 80 2.68 13.66 -4.95
CA VAL A 80 2.79 14.31 -6.28
C VAL A 80 2.05 13.51 -7.35
N PHE A 81 2.17 12.18 -7.36
CA PHE A 81 1.55 11.34 -8.40
C PHE A 81 0.05 11.13 -8.19
N LYS A 82 -0.42 11.09 -6.95
CA LYS A 82 -1.80 10.74 -6.59
C LYS A 82 -2.88 11.51 -7.36
N PRO A 83 -2.79 12.83 -7.60
CA PRO A 83 -3.79 13.57 -8.37
C PRO A 83 -3.88 13.18 -9.85
N TYR A 84 -2.83 12.55 -10.39
CA TYR A 84 -2.69 12.20 -11.81
C TYR A 84 -3.00 10.72 -12.09
N LEU A 85 -3.36 9.95 -11.05
CA LEU A 85 -3.78 8.58 -11.21
C LEU A 85 -5.18 8.53 -11.88
N PRO A 86 -5.38 7.65 -12.88
CA PRO A 86 -6.60 7.63 -13.68
C PRO A 86 -7.79 7.16 -12.83
N LYS A 87 -8.79 8.01 -12.62
CA LYS A 87 -10.01 7.60 -11.92
C LYS A 87 -10.94 6.88 -12.88
N GLU A 88 -11.14 5.57 -12.68
CA GLU A 88 -12.19 4.84 -13.39
C GLU A 88 -13.54 5.11 -12.70
N ASP A 89 -14.42 5.87 -13.37
CA ASP A 89 -15.83 5.94 -12.97
C ASP A 89 -16.60 4.85 -13.72
N SER A 90 -16.88 3.74 -13.02
CA SER A 90 -17.51 2.57 -13.63
C SER A 90 -19.03 2.72 -13.81
N GLY A 91 -19.66 3.83 -13.38
CA GLY A 91 -21.10 4.07 -13.50
C GLY A 91 -22.00 3.01 -12.83
N ARG A 92 -21.40 2.10 -12.05
CA ARG A 92 -22.05 1.01 -11.31
C ARG A 92 -21.98 1.31 -9.82
N LYS A 93 -22.66 0.48 -9.00
CA LYS A 93 -22.56 0.55 -7.54
C LYS A 93 -21.08 0.51 -7.14
N VAL A 94 -20.63 1.57 -6.48
CA VAL A 94 -19.26 1.71 -5.96
C VAL A 94 -19.04 0.61 -4.92
N PRO A 95 -18.16 -0.38 -5.18
CA PRO A 95 -17.83 -1.40 -4.20
C PRO A 95 -17.10 -0.75 -3.02
N LYS A 96 -17.46 -1.19 -1.80
CA LYS A 96 -16.88 -0.67 -0.56
C LYS A 96 -15.87 -1.65 0.00
N ALA A 97 -14.72 -1.17 0.46
CA ALA A 97 -13.70 -2.02 1.06
C ALA A 97 -13.20 -1.45 2.38
N VAL A 98 -13.09 -2.31 3.40
CA VAL A 98 -12.38 -2.00 4.65
C VAL A 98 -10.95 -2.48 4.51
N ILE A 99 -9.97 -1.64 4.87
CA ILE A 99 -8.55 -1.99 4.80
C ILE A 99 -7.81 -1.60 6.08
N GLY A 100 -6.85 -2.42 6.54
CA GLY A 100 -6.08 -2.14 7.75
C GLY A 100 -4.84 -3.04 7.89
N VAL A 101 -3.87 -2.61 8.70
CA VAL A 101 -2.79 -3.48 9.20
C VAL A 101 -3.27 -4.19 10.45
N VAL A 102 -3.11 -5.52 10.51
CA VAL A 102 -3.58 -6.34 11.63
C VAL A 102 -2.91 -5.96 12.96
N GLU A 103 -3.57 -6.28 14.06
CA GLU A 103 -3.09 -6.08 15.43
C GLU A 103 -1.64 -6.59 15.62
N GLY A 104 -0.84 -5.77 16.30
CA GLY A 104 0.58 -6.02 16.57
C GLY A 104 1.53 -5.63 15.43
N ASP A 105 1.02 -5.07 14.34
CA ASP A 105 1.82 -4.64 13.19
C ASP A 105 1.51 -3.19 12.78
N THR A 106 2.57 -2.44 12.47
CA THR A 106 2.52 -1.00 12.16
C THR A 106 2.91 -0.66 10.72
N HIS A 107 3.33 -1.64 9.91
CA HIS A 107 3.84 -1.42 8.56
C HIS A 107 2.68 -1.12 7.58
N ASP A 108 2.52 0.14 7.20
CA ASP A 108 1.36 0.62 6.44
C ASP A 108 1.66 1.06 5.00
N ILE A 109 2.92 1.06 4.56
CA ILE A 109 3.34 1.49 3.21
C ILE A 109 2.59 0.72 2.11
N GLY A 110 2.68 -0.61 2.12
CA GLY A 110 1.99 -1.45 1.14
C GLY A 110 0.47 -1.31 1.21
N LYS A 111 -0.08 -1.21 2.43
CA LYS A 111 -1.51 -0.97 2.66
C LYS A 111 -1.98 0.35 2.05
N ASN A 112 -1.22 1.43 2.26
CA ASN A 112 -1.52 2.76 1.72
C ASN A 112 -1.45 2.77 0.19
N LEU A 113 -0.49 2.06 -0.39
CA LEU A 113 -0.43 1.88 -1.84
C LEU A 113 -1.68 1.16 -2.37
N VAL A 114 -2.04 0.00 -1.81
CA VAL A 114 -3.25 -0.74 -2.20
C VAL A 114 -4.50 0.14 -2.07
N LYS A 115 -4.63 0.90 -0.98
CA LYS A 115 -5.73 1.85 -0.79
C LYS A 115 -5.80 2.88 -1.92
N ILE A 116 -4.68 3.52 -2.27
CA ILE A 116 -4.63 4.52 -3.35
C ILE A 116 -5.04 3.88 -4.68
N LEU A 117 -4.54 2.67 -4.97
CA LEU A 117 -4.88 1.96 -6.20
C LEU A 117 -6.36 1.59 -6.26
N MET A 118 -6.93 1.07 -5.18
CA MET A 118 -8.35 0.72 -5.14
C MET A 118 -9.25 1.96 -5.23
N ASP A 119 -8.92 3.04 -4.53
CA ASP A 119 -9.65 4.33 -4.61
C ASP A 119 -9.63 4.89 -6.05
N THR A 120 -8.48 4.80 -6.71
CA THR A 120 -8.30 5.17 -8.11
C THR A 120 -9.14 4.30 -9.07
N ASN A 121 -9.33 3.03 -8.74
CA ASN A 121 -10.16 2.07 -9.50
C ASN A 121 -11.63 2.09 -9.07
N GLY A 122 -12.09 3.16 -8.41
CA GLY A 122 -13.51 3.38 -8.13
C GLY A 122 -14.07 2.58 -6.96
N PHE A 123 -13.23 2.14 -6.02
CA PHE A 123 -13.68 1.59 -4.73
C PHE A 123 -13.82 2.70 -3.68
N GLU A 124 -14.83 2.61 -2.82
CA GLU A 124 -14.90 3.45 -1.62
C GLU A 124 -14.13 2.77 -0.48
N MET A 125 -12.98 3.34 -0.13
CA MET A 125 -12.04 2.77 0.82
C MET A 125 -12.24 3.29 2.25
N PHE A 126 -12.46 2.38 3.20
CA PHE A 126 -12.54 2.63 4.64
C PHE A 126 -11.27 2.12 5.32
N ASP A 127 -10.35 3.03 5.58
CA ASP A 127 -9.04 2.72 6.15
C ASP A 127 -9.08 2.76 7.68
N LEU A 128 -8.82 1.62 8.31
CA LEU A 128 -8.73 1.46 9.76
C LEU A 128 -7.36 1.86 10.31
N GLY A 129 -6.37 2.07 9.43
CA GLY A 129 -5.01 2.41 9.82
C GLY A 129 -4.16 1.17 10.12
N ARG A 130 -3.43 1.22 11.24
CA ARG A 130 -2.43 0.23 11.63
C ARG A 130 -2.63 -0.19 13.09
N ASP A 131 -2.10 -1.35 13.46
CA ASP A 131 -2.32 -1.98 14.77
C ASP A 131 -3.82 -2.11 15.09
N VAL A 132 -4.59 -2.64 14.14
CA VAL A 132 -6.05 -2.65 14.19
C VAL A 132 -6.54 -3.92 14.91
N PRO A 133 -7.31 -3.79 16.00
CA PRO A 133 -7.92 -4.94 16.66
C PRO A 133 -8.78 -5.77 15.70
N LEU A 134 -8.68 -7.08 15.79
CA LEU A 134 -9.20 -8.01 14.79
C LEU A 134 -10.73 -7.89 14.60
N GLU A 135 -11.47 -7.66 15.69
CA GLU A 135 -12.92 -7.46 15.66
C GLU A 135 -13.33 -6.20 14.88
N GLN A 136 -12.50 -5.15 14.88
CA GLN A 136 -12.83 -3.89 14.21
C GLN A 136 -12.93 -4.04 12.69
N PHE A 137 -12.18 -4.96 12.09
CA PHE A 137 -12.33 -5.27 10.66
C PHE A 137 -13.75 -5.72 10.33
N VAL A 138 -14.31 -6.59 11.17
CA VAL A 138 -15.65 -7.15 10.97
C VAL A 138 -16.73 -6.14 11.34
N ASP A 139 -16.56 -5.44 12.46
CA ASP A 139 -17.52 -4.44 12.93
C ASP A 139 -17.63 -3.29 11.93
N LYS A 140 -16.50 -2.78 11.42
CA LYS A 140 -16.52 -1.73 10.42
C LYS A 140 -17.13 -2.20 9.10
N ALA A 141 -16.85 -3.43 8.68
CA ALA A 141 -17.37 -3.99 7.44
C ALA A 141 -18.90 -4.14 7.48
N GLU A 142 -19.49 -4.51 8.61
CA GLU A 142 -20.95 -4.50 8.79
C GLU A 142 -21.49 -3.06 8.87
N GLU A 143 -20.83 -2.15 9.60
CA GLU A 143 -21.25 -0.75 9.76
C GLU A 143 -21.40 -0.02 8.41
N VAL A 144 -20.41 -0.16 7.52
CA VAL A 144 -20.40 0.57 6.25
C VAL A 144 -21.05 -0.19 5.09
N GLY A 145 -21.42 -1.45 5.33
CA GLY A 145 -21.89 -2.39 4.30
C GLY A 145 -20.81 -2.66 3.26
N ALA A 146 -19.61 -3.02 3.70
CA ALA A 146 -18.48 -3.32 2.83
C ALA A 146 -18.72 -4.60 2.02
N ASP A 147 -18.15 -4.65 0.82
CA ASP A 147 -18.09 -5.86 -0.02
C ASP A 147 -16.75 -6.61 0.20
N ILE A 148 -15.70 -5.89 0.61
CA ILE A 148 -14.33 -6.40 0.78
C ILE A 148 -13.77 -6.09 2.18
N ILE A 149 -13.06 -7.05 2.77
CA ILE A 149 -12.18 -6.85 3.93
C ILE A 149 -10.75 -7.18 3.51
N ALA A 150 -9.87 -6.18 3.52
CA ALA A 150 -8.47 -6.28 3.14
C ALA A 150 -7.56 -6.12 4.37
N MET A 151 -6.71 -7.12 4.61
CA MET A 151 -5.79 -7.15 5.75
C MET A 151 -4.34 -7.16 5.27
N SER A 152 -3.48 -6.37 5.92
CA SER A 152 -2.04 -6.31 5.66
C SER A 152 -1.23 -6.74 6.88
N THR A 153 -0.12 -7.44 6.66
CA THR A 153 0.94 -7.68 7.65
C THR A 153 2.30 -7.78 6.96
N LEU A 154 3.34 -7.23 7.59
CA LEU A 154 4.73 -7.46 7.19
C LEU A 154 5.46 -8.40 8.15
N MET A 155 4.82 -8.85 9.23
CA MET A 155 5.43 -9.64 10.29
C MET A 155 4.82 -11.03 10.41
N THR A 156 5.65 -12.08 10.32
CA THR A 156 5.21 -13.48 10.47
C THR A 156 4.40 -13.74 11.76
N PRO A 157 4.76 -13.18 12.93
CA PRO A 157 3.96 -13.38 14.16
C PRO A 157 2.52 -12.88 14.09
N THR A 158 2.22 -11.85 13.29
CA THR A 158 0.88 -11.24 13.23
C THR A 158 0.00 -11.85 12.13
N MET A 159 0.54 -12.73 11.29
CA MET A 159 -0.23 -13.48 10.28
C MET A 159 -1.41 -14.24 10.89
N GLY A 160 -1.25 -14.80 12.10
CA GLY A 160 -2.32 -15.52 12.79
C GLY A 160 -3.58 -14.69 13.01
N GLY A 161 -3.45 -13.36 13.13
CA GLY A 161 -4.57 -12.44 13.26
C GLY A 161 -5.51 -12.48 12.05
N MET A 162 -4.98 -12.67 10.84
CA MET A 162 -5.80 -12.78 9.63
C MET A 162 -6.74 -14.00 9.67
N ARG A 163 -6.23 -15.15 10.12
CA ARG A 163 -7.05 -16.36 10.30
C ARG A 163 -8.12 -16.14 11.37
N ARG A 164 -7.77 -15.45 12.46
CA ARG A 164 -8.72 -15.14 13.52
C ARG A 164 -9.87 -14.24 13.03
N VAL A 165 -9.61 -13.28 12.15
CA VAL A 165 -10.68 -12.50 11.49
C VAL A 165 -11.62 -13.41 10.68
N ILE A 166 -11.08 -14.38 9.94
CA ILE A 166 -11.90 -15.38 9.22
C ILE A 166 -12.76 -16.22 10.19
N GLU A 167 -12.20 -16.62 11.34
CA GLU A 167 -12.94 -17.33 12.38
C GLU A 167 -14.09 -16.47 12.94
N ILE A 168 -13.85 -15.19 13.25
CA ILE A 168 -14.89 -14.27 13.73
C ILE A 168 -16.04 -14.16 12.71
N LEU A 169 -15.71 -14.04 11.41
CA LEU A 169 -16.71 -14.02 10.34
C LEU A 169 -17.54 -15.32 10.27
N LYS A 170 -16.90 -16.48 10.50
CA LYS A 170 -17.57 -17.79 10.55
C LYS A 170 -18.44 -17.93 11.80
N GLU A 171 -17.93 -17.54 12.96
CA GLU A 171 -18.64 -17.54 14.25
C GLU A 171 -19.92 -16.68 14.20
N ARG A 172 -19.86 -15.54 13.50
CA ARG A 172 -21.01 -14.65 13.26
C ARG A 172 -21.94 -15.11 12.12
N GLY A 173 -21.58 -16.15 11.37
CA GLY A 173 -22.39 -16.66 10.25
C GLY A 173 -22.44 -15.71 9.05
N ILE A 174 -21.46 -14.84 8.87
CA ILE A 174 -21.43 -13.79 7.85
C ILE A 174 -20.25 -13.92 6.88
N ARG A 175 -19.46 -15.00 6.97
CA ARG A 175 -18.27 -15.21 6.13
C ARG A 175 -18.55 -15.08 4.64
N ASP A 176 -19.66 -15.62 4.16
CA ASP A 176 -19.99 -15.63 2.73
C ASP A 176 -20.46 -14.27 2.19
N LYS A 177 -20.69 -13.27 3.06
CA LYS A 177 -21.04 -11.90 2.65
C LYS A 177 -19.84 -11.14 2.07
N TYR A 178 -18.62 -11.49 2.48
CA TYR A 178 -17.42 -10.69 2.23
C TYR A 178 -16.41 -11.42 1.36
N THR A 179 -15.82 -10.68 0.41
CA THR A 179 -14.53 -11.09 -0.17
C THR A 179 -13.44 -10.67 0.79
N VAL A 180 -12.61 -11.63 1.23
CA VAL A 180 -11.49 -11.35 2.13
C VAL A 180 -10.19 -11.39 1.34
N MET A 181 -9.42 -10.32 1.43
CA MET A 181 -8.11 -10.17 0.82
C MET A 181 -7.04 -10.10 1.92
N VAL A 182 -5.95 -10.85 1.75
CA VAL A 182 -4.79 -10.82 2.64
C VAL A 182 -3.55 -10.47 1.84
N GLY A 183 -2.62 -9.72 2.42
CA GLY A 183 -1.40 -9.32 1.74
C GLY A 183 -0.29 -8.85 2.67
N GLY A 184 0.84 -8.54 2.03
CA GLY A 184 2.10 -8.14 2.66
C GLY A 184 3.20 -9.19 2.47
N SER A 185 4.44 -8.82 2.77
CA SER A 185 5.65 -9.58 2.40
C SER A 185 5.64 -11.07 2.80
N PRO A 186 5.25 -11.47 4.03
CA PRO A 186 5.27 -12.87 4.43
C PRO A 186 4.06 -13.68 3.93
N ILE A 187 3.07 -13.05 3.28
CA ILE A 187 1.85 -13.71 2.84
C ILE A 187 2.08 -14.44 1.51
N SER A 188 1.68 -15.71 1.47
CA SER A 188 1.72 -16.54 0.27
C SER A 188 0.30 -16.97 -0.12
N GLN A 189 0.10 -17.35 -1.39
CA GLN A 189 -1.17 -17.89 -1.86
C GLN A 189 -1.61 -19.10 -1.01
N LYS A 190 -0.67 -19.97 -0.63
CA LYS A 190 -0.94 -21.11 0.24
C LYS A 190 -1.58 -20.69 1.56
N PHE A 191 -1.08 -19.62 2.18
CA PHE A 191 -1.63 -19.10 3.43
C PHE A 191 -3.04 -18.50 3.22
N ALA A 192 -3.26 -17.84 2.08
CA ALA A 192 -4.56 -17.24 1.74
C ALA A 192 -5.65 -18.29 1.45
N ASP A 193 -5.27 -19.46 0.96
CA ASP A 193 -6.19 -20.56 0.62
C ASP A 193 -6.63 -21.39 1.86
N GLU A 194 -5.99 -21.20 3.02
CA GLU A 194 -6.29 -21.88 4.29
C GLU A 194 -7.47 -21.24 5.05
#